data_AF-A0A2E8CL00-F1
#
_entry.id   AF-A0A2E8CL00-F1
#
_cell.length_a   1.000
_cell.length_b   1.000
_cell.length_c   1.000
_cell.angle_alpha   90.00
_cell.angle_beta   90.00
_cell.angle_gamma   90.00
#
_symmetry.space_group_name_H-M   'P 1'
#
loop_
_entity.id
_entity.type
_entity.pdbx_description
1 polymer ?
#
loop_
_entity_poly.entity_id
_entity_poly.type
_entity_poly.pdbx_seq_one_letter_code
_entity_poly.pdbx_strand_id
1 'polypeptide(L)'
;MTPGTTTWQSAVIWYSALAPSLRKGTLVAMLAAFLSPVLAQQNEEAAVLLRTIQALESLRYEIIQERSRFNATPEPTDEAELQTWRAIAQDMSLTLAEIELAIGSYQKRYRKVAGSAASPPASDMPPLLPE
;
A
#
# COMPACT_ATOMS: atom_id res chain seq x y z
N MET A 1 -42.48 -13.93 77.72
CA MET A 1 -43.74 -14.28 77.05
C MET A 1 -43.56 -14.10 75.55
N THR A 2 -43.86 -15.14 74.81
CA THR A 2 -43.82 -15.34 73.34
C THR A 2 -44.90 -14.51 72.61
N PRO A 3 -45.12 -14.67 71.28
CA PRO A 3 -44.38 -14.09 70.16
C PRO A 3 -45.33 -13.33 69.19
N GLY A 4 -44.82 -12.68 68.15
CA GLY A 4 -45.63 -12.03 67.11
C GLY A 4 -45.10 -12.33 65.71
N THR A 5 -45.86 -13.14 64.98
CA THR A 5 -45.63 -13.71 63.65
C THR A 5 -45.75 -12.73 62.48
N THR A 6 -44.93 -12.98 61.46
CA THR A 6 -45.26 -12.94 60.02
C THR A 6 -45.68 -11.62 59.37
N THR A 7 -44.85 -11.13 58.44
CA THR A 7 -45.27 -10.93 57.03
C THR A 7 -44.10 -10.90 56.07
N TRP A 8 -44.07 -11.88 55.16
CA TRP A 8 -43.38 -11.77 53.88
C TRP A 8 -44.17 -10.82 52.98
N GLN A 9 -43.44 -9.89 52.34
CA GLN A 9 -43.74 -9.10 51.14
C GLN A 9 -43.50 -7.63 51.41
N SER A 10 -42.38 -7.12 50.90
CA SER A 10 -42.39 -6.03 49.92
C SER A 10 -40.98 -5.78 49.40
N ALA A 11 -40.88 -5.76 48.07
CA ALA A 11 -39.80 -5.22 47.26
C ALA A 11 -38.44 -5.95 47.35
N VAL A 12 -38.19 -6.99 46.57
CA VAL A 12 -37.85 -6.89 45.13
C VAL A 12 -37.77 -5.42 44.69
N ILE A 13 -36.57 -4.86 44.67
CA ILE A 13 -36.08 -3.72 43.86
C ILE A 13 -34.98 -3.07 44.70
N TRP A 14 -33.74 -3.56 44.59
CA TRP A 14 -32.53 -2.75 44.79
C TRP A 14 -31.36 -3.39 44.03
N TYR A 15 -31.50 -3.51 42.71
CA TYR A 15 -30.36 -3.54 41.78
C TYR A 15 -30.74 -2.72 40.54
N SER A 16 -30.96 -1.43 40.76
CA SER A 16 -31.20 -0.45 39.70
C SER A 16 -30.24 0.73 39.87
N ALA A 17 -28.94 0.50 39.75
CA ALA A 17 -27.96 1.56 39.54
C ALA A 17 -26.65 1.06 38.91
N LEU A 18 -26.67 0.08 38.00
CA LEU A 18 -25.60 -0.01 37.01
C LEU A 18 -26.06 0.73 35.77
N ALA A 19 -25.50 1.92 35.62
CA ALA A 19 -25.81 2.88 34.60
C ALA A 19 -25.76 2.26 33.18
N PRO A 20 -26.73 2.57 32.29
CA PRO A 20 -26.69 2.14 30.88
C PRO A 20 -25.54 2.77 30.07
N SER A 21 -24.70 3.60 30.68
CA SER A 21 -23.56 4.29 30.04
C SER A 21 -22.29 3.44 29.89
N LEU A 22 -22.16 2.30 30.57
CA LEU A 22 -20.94 1.48 30.48
C LEU A 22 -20.81 0.62 29.20
N ARG A 23 -21.89 0.48 28.41
CA ARG A 23 -21.85 -0.33 27.18
C ARG A 23 -21.27 0.41 25.97
N LYS A 24 -21.32 1.76 25.93
CA LYS A 24 -20.90 2.54 24.77
C LYS A 24 -19.39 2.82 24.74
N GLY A 25 -18.79 3.14 25.88
CA GLY A 25 -17.36 3.47 25.98
C GLY A 25 -16.44 2.27 25.71
N THR A 26 -16.82 1.09 26.21
CA THR A 26 -16.04 -0.15 26.07
C THR A 26 -15.96 -0.63 24.61
N LEU A 27 -17.03 -0.45 23.84
CA LEU A 27 -17.10 -0.87 22.44
C LEU A 27 -16.30 0.07 21.51
N VAL A 28 -16.30 1.37 21.80
CA VAL A 28 -15.46 2.36 21.11
C VAL A 28 -13.97 2.17 21.44
N ALA A 29 -13.63 1.87 22.69
CA ALA A 29 -12.25 1.62 23.09
C ALA A 29 -11.70 0.32 22.48
N MET A 30 -12.49 -0.76 22.42
CA MET A 30 -12.11 -1.97 21.69
C MET A 30 -11.95 -1.71 20.20
N LEU A 31 -12.90 -1.00 19.56
CA LEU A 31 -12.81 -0.66 18.15
C LEU A 31 -11.56 0.19 17.85
N ALA A 32 -11.24 1.17 18.69
CA ALA A 32 -10.04 1.99 18.56
C ALA A 32 -8.75 1.16 18.70
N ALA A 33 -8.70 0.23 19.66
CA ALA A 33 -7.55 -0.67 19.86
C ALA A 33 -7.34 -1.64 18.70
N PHE A 34 -8.41 -2.05 17.99
CA PHE A 34 -8.30 -2.85 16.75
C PHE A 34 -7.98 -2.00 15.52
N LEU A 35 -8.43 -0.74 15.45
CA LEU A 35 -8.18 0.16 14.33
C LEU A 35 -6.74 0.69 14.30
N SER A 36 -6.12 0.98 15.45
CA SER A 36 -4.74 1.48 15.52
C SER A 36 -3.70 0.56 14.85
N PRO A 37 -3.64 -0.76 15.13
CA PRO A 37 -2.69 -1.64 14.44
C PRO A 37 -3.03 -1.82 12.95
N VAL A 38 -4.31 -1.82 12.58
CA VAL A 38 -4.75 -1.91 11.17
C VAL A 38 -4.32 -0.67 10.38
N LEU A 39 -4.48 0.52 10.95
CA LEU A 39 -4.05 1.78 10.35
C LEU A 39 -2.51 1.87 10.25
N ALA A 40 -1.79 1.41 11.28
CA ALA A 40 -0.34 1.34 11.25
C ALA A 40 0.17 0.40 10.15
N GLN A 41 -0.44 -0.79 10.02
CA GLN A 41 -0.10 -1.77 8.99
C GLN A 41 -0.43 -1.27 7.57
N GLN A 42 -1.57 -0.60 7.37
CA GLN A 42 -1.91 0.02 6.09
C GLN A 42 -0.94 1.14 5.71
N ASN A 43 -0.50 1.94 6.70
CA ASN A 43 0.48 3.00 6.47
C ASN A 43 1.86 2.45 6.09
N GLU A 44 2.29 1.36 6.75
CA GLU A 44 3.54 0.67 6.42
C GLU A 44 3.46 0.03 5.01
N GLU A 45 2.36 -0.65 4.68
CA GLU A 45 2.16 -1.23 3.35
C GLU A 45 2.16 -0.13 2.27
N ALA A 46 1.48 0.99 2.50
CA ALA A 46 1.49 2.13 1.58
C ALA A 46 2.92 2.69 1.37
N ALA A 47 3.71 2.81 2.44
CA ALA A 47 5.09 3.28 2.36
C ALA A 47 6.02 2.29 1.63
N VAL A 48 5.82 0.98 1.79
CA VAL A 48 6.54 -0.05 1.01
C VAL A 48 6.16 0.04 -0.46
N LEU A 49 4.86 0.14 -0.78
CA LEU A 49 4.39 0.25 -2.16
C LEU A 49 4.95 1.50 -2.85
N LEU A 50 4.99 2.63 -2.15
CA LEU A 50 5.55 3.87 -2.71
C LEU A 50 7.05 3.73 -3.01
N ARG A 51 7.83 3.16 -2.09
CA ARG A 51 9.26 2.89 -2.31
C ARG A 51 9.50 1.96 -3.49
N THR A 52 8.68 0.91 -3.63
CA THR A 52 8.76 0.00 -4.78
C THR A 52 8.43 0.70 -6.10
N ILE A 53 7.39 1.55 -6.13
CA ILE A 53 7.05 2.35 -7.31
C ILE A 53 8.22 3.25 -7.69
N GLN A 54 8.81 3.95 -6.72
CA GLN A 54 9.96 4.84 -6.95
C GLN A 54 11.17 4.07 -7.50
N ALA A 55 11.50 2.93 -6.90
CA ALA A 55 12.60 2.09 -7.38
C ALA A 55 12.39 1.60 -8.82
N LEU A 56 11.16 1.23 -9.18
CA LEU A 56 10.81 0.80 -10.54
C LEU A 56 10.87 1.96 -11.55
N GLU A 57 10.43 3.17 -11.17
CA GLU A 57 10.57 4.36 -12.03
C GLU A 57 12.04 4.73 -12.24
N SER A 58 12.89 4.62 -11.21
CA SER A 58 14.35 4.80 -11.36
C SER A 58 14.95 3.77 -12.32
N LEU A 59 14.61 2.49 -12.16
CA LEU A 59 15.09 1.43 -13.06
C LEU A 59 14.60 1.63 -14.50
N ARG A 60 13.34 2.04 -14.67
CA ARG A 60 12.75 2.39 -15.98
C ARG A 60 13.57 3.49 -16.66
N TYR A 61 13.93 4.54 -15.92
CA TYR A 61 14.77 5.62 -16.42
C TYR A 61 16.17 5.14 -16.84
N GLU A 62 16.83 4.33 -16.00
CA GLU A 62 18.15 3.78 -16.32
C GLU A 62 18.12 2.95 -17.62
N ILE A 63 17.12 2.08 -17.78
CA ILE A 63 16.99 1.24 -18.99
C ILE A 63 16.71 2.10 -20.23
N ILE A 64 15.92 3.18 -20.12
CA ILE A 64 15.70 4.12 -21.23
C ILE A 64 17.01 4.77 -21.65
N GLN A 65 17.83 5.19 -20.69
CA GLN A 65 19.15 5.77 -20.97
C GLN A 65 20.08 4.76 -21.63
N GLU A 66 20.15 3.53 -21.13
CA GLU A 66 21.02 2.52 -21.73
C GLU A 66 20.54 2.05 -23.10
N ARG A 67 19.23 2.00 -23.34
CA ARG A 67 18.67 1.79 -24.67
C ARG A 67 19.05 2.92 -25.63
N SER A 68 19.05 4.16 -25.16
CA SER A 68 19.49 5.32 -25.95
C SER A 68 20.97 5.17 -26.35
N ARG A 69 21.85 4.84 -25.38
CA ARG A 69 23.27 4.58 -25.65
C ARG A 69 23.49 3.40 -26.61
N PHE A 70 22.72 2.33 -26.42
CA PHE A 70 22.75 1.15 -27.28
C PHE A 70 22.35 1.51 -28.72
N ASN A 71 21.27 2.26 -28.91
CA ASN A 71 20.81 2.71 -30.23
C ASN A 71 21.75 3.71 -30.91
N ALA A 72 22.59 4.43 -30.14
CA ALA A 72 23.63 5.27 -30.68
C ALA A 72 24.85 4.48 -31.19
N THR A 73 24.97 3.21 -30.82
CA THR A 73 26.02 2.31 -31.33
C THR A 73 25.64 1.84 -32.74
N PRO A 74 26.55 1.88 -33.73
CA PRO A 74 26.26 1.38 -35.07
C PRO A 74 25.80 -0.08 -35.05
N GLU A 75 24.75 -0.38 -35.81
CA GLU A 75 24.28 -1.76 -36.00
C GLU A 75 25.39 -2.60 -36.69
N PRO A 76 25.74 -3.78 -36.14
CA PRO A 76 26.76 -4.64 -36.74
C PRO A 76 26.38 -5.10 -38.14
N THR A 77 27.39 -5.30 -39.00
CA THR A 77 27.19 -5.82 -40.36
C THR A 77 27.36 -7.35 -40.45
N ASP A 78 28.03 -7.95 -39.46
CA ASP A 78 28.15 -9.41 -39.37
C ASP A 78 26.83 -10.02 -38.86
N GLU A 79 26.36 -11.10 -39.49
CA GLU A 79 25.05 -11.68 -39.21
C GLU A 79 24.94 -12.24 -37.78
N ALA A 80 26.01 -12.82 -37.23
CA ALA A 80 25.98 -13.38 -35.87
C ALA A 80 25.96 -12.26 -34.82
N GLU A 81 26.73 -11.19 -35.04
CA GLU A 81 26.72 -10.00 -34.21
C GLU A 81 25.38 -9.26 -34.31
N LEU A 82 24.81 -9.18 -35.51
CA LEU A 82 23.51 -8.56 -35.78
C LEU A 82 22.37 -9.28 -35.05
N GLN A 83 22.37 -10.62 -35.02
CA GLN A 83 21.39 -11.39 -34.26
C GLN A 83 21.48 -11.12 -32.77
N THR A 84 22.70 -11.06 -32.23
CA THR A 84 22.94 -10.72 -30.82
C THR A 84 22.48 -9.31 -30.50
N TRP A 85 22.81 -8.34 -31.37
CA TRP A 85 22.39 -6.95 -31.24
C TRP A 85 20.85 -6.82 -31.20
N ARG A 86 20.14 -7.50 -32.11
CA ARG A 86 18.66 -7.51 -32.13
C ARG A 86 18.06 -8.16 -30.89
N ALA A 87 18.67 -9.25 -30.41
CA ALA A 87 18.21 -9.91 -29.19
C ALA A 87 18.32 -8.98 -27.97
N ILE A 88 19.43 -8.24 -27.84
CA ILE A 88 19.61 -7.24 -26.78
C ILE A 88 18.56 -6.11 -26.91
N ALA A 89 18.35 -5.58 -28.11
CA ALA A 89 17.34 -4.54 -28.34
C ALA A 89 15.92 -5.00 -27.96
N GLN A 90 15.58 -6.24 -28.28
CA GLN A 90 14.31 -6.86 -27.93
C GLN A 90 14.18 -7.05 -26.42
N ASP A 91 15.23 -7.56 -25.76
CA ASP A 91 15.25 -7.81 -24.31
C ASP A 91 15.07 -6.51 -23.51
N MET A 92 15.77 -5.44 -23.89
CA MET A 92 15.56 -4.10 -23.30
C MET A 92 14.12 -3.61 -23.48
N SER A 93 13.51 -3.88 -24.63
CA SER A 93 12.12 -3.47 -24.91
C SER A 93 11.11 -4.26 -24.09
N LEU A 94 11.32 -5.57 -23.93
CA LEU A 94 10.48 -6.44 -23.10
C LEU A 94 10.60 -6.07 -21.62
N THR A 95 11.82 -5.91 -21.12
CA THR A 95 12.08 -5.51 -19.73
C THR A 95 11.40 -4.18 -19.40
N LEU A 96 11.46 -3.20 -20.32
CA LEU A 96 10.78 -1.92 -20.14
C LEU A 96 9.26 -2.08 -20.02
N ALA A 97 8.65 -2.90 -20.89
CA ALA A 97 7.21 -3.17 -20.84
C ALA A 97 6.79 -3.89 -19.54
N GLU A 98 7.60 -4.83 -19.04
CA GLU A 98 7.35 -5.51 -17.77
C GLU A 98 7.41 -4.55 -16.57
N ILE A 99 8.37 -3.61 -16.58
CA ILE A 99 8.47 -2.57 -15.56
C ILE A 99 7.24 -1.65 -15.58
N GLU A 100 6.79 -1.23 -16.76
CA GLU A 100 5.60 -0.38 -16.90
C GLU A 100 4.33 -1.09 -16.38
N LEU A 101 4.17 -2.38 -16.68
CA LEU A 101 3.10 -3.20 -16.12
C LEU A 101 3.19 -3.32 -14.60
N ALA A 102 4.40 -3.55 -14.07
CA ALA A 102 4.64 -3.64 -12.63
C ALA A 102 4.30 -2.33 -11.92
N ILE A 103 4.76 -1.18 -12.44
CA ILE A 103 4.43 0.15 -11.92
C ILE A 103 2.91 0.34 -11.89
N GLY A 104 2.21 0.06 -12.99
CA GLY A 104 0.75 0.17 -13.04
C GLY A 104 0.04 -0.70 -12.00
N SER A 105 0.54 -1.92 -11.78
CA SER A 105 0.03 -2.84 -10.76
C SER A 105 0.24 -2.31 -9.34
N TYR A 106 1.45 -1.85 -9.02
CA TYR A 106 1.78 -1.30 -7.71
C TYR A 106 1.04 0.01 -7.43
N GLN A 107 0.89 0.90 -8.41
CA GLN A 107 0.09 2.12 -8.28
C GLN A 107 -1.39 1.80 -8.01
N LYS A 108 -1.96 0.79 -8.67
CA LYS A 108 -3.33 0.32 -8.41
C LYS A 108 -3.48 -0.20 -6.98
N ARG A 109 -2.50 -0.96 -6.49
CA ARG A 109 -2.50 -1.46 -5.11
C ARG A 109 -2.33 -0.32 -4.10
N TYR A 110 -1.43 0.63 -4.35
CA TYR A 110 -1.24 1.81 -3.52
C TYR A 110 -2.53 2.60 -3.33
N ARG A 111 -3.25 2.92 -4.42
CA ARG A 111 -4.56 3.60 -4.35
C ARG A 111 -5.60 2.83 -3.53
N LYS A 112 -5.54 1.50 -3.52
CA LYS A 112 -6.44 0.65 -2.73
C LYS A 112 -6.12 0.71 -1.23
N VAL A 113 -4.84 0.79 -0.87
CA VAL A 113 -4.36 0.77 0.53
C VAL A 113 -4.36 2.18 1.15
N ALA A 114 -3.88 3.18 0.42
CA ALA A 114 -3.78 4.57 0.91
C ALA A 114 -5.10 5.38 0.76
N GLY A 115 -6.11 4.79 0.11
CA GLY A 115 -7.36 5.48 -0.25
C GLY A 115 -7.28 6.19 -1.60
N SER A 116 -8.41 6.22 -2.31
CA SER A 116 -8.50 6.58 -3.74
C SER A 116 -8.08 8.02 -4.10
N ALA A 117 -7.84 8.90 -3.11
CA ALA A 117 -7.40 10.28 -3.32
C ALA A 117 -5.87 10.47 -3.25
N ALA A 118 -5.12 9.44 -2.80
CA ALA A 118 -3.67 9.50 -2.74
C ALA A 118 -3.08 9.21 -4.13
N SER A 119 -2.75 10.26 -4.88
CA SER A 119 -1.75 10.11 -5.94
C SER A 119 -0.39 9.85 -5.27
N PRO A 120 0.42 8.91 -5.78
CA PRO A 120 1.81 8.81 -5.35
C PRO A 120 2.46 10.19 -5.53
N PRO A 121 3.24 10.70 -4.56
CA PRO A 121 4.01 11.92 -4.77
C PRO A 121 4.87 11.76 -6.03
N ALA A 122 4.98 12.83 -6.81
CA ALA A 122 5.85 12.86 -7.98
C ALA A 122 7.27 12.46 -7.56
N SER A 123 7.90 11.58 -8.35
CA SER A 123 9.28 11.18 -8.13
C SER A 123 10.18 12.42 -8.22
N ASP A 124 11.11 12.61 -7.27
CA ASP A 124 12.20 13.61 -7.32
C ASP A 124 13.25 13.25 -8.40
N MET A 125 12.79 12.67 -9.51
CA MET A 125 13.66 12.31 -10.61
C MET A 125 14.23 13.59 -11.24
N PRO A 126 15.55 13.64 -11.47
CA PRO A 126 16.17 14.77 -12.15
C PRO A 126 15.51 14.96 -13.54
N PRO A 127 15.37 16.21 -14.00
CA PRO A 127 14.76 16.51 -15.28
C PRO A 127 15.49 15.77 -16.41
N LEU A 128 14.72 15.32 -17.41
CA LEU A 128 15.26 14.78 -18.64
C LEU A 128 16.26 15.79 -19.22
N LEU A 129 17.45 15.32 -19.58
CA LEU A 129 18.42 16.13 -20.31
C LEU A 129 17.73 16.68 -21.58
N PRO A 130 17.93 17.96 -21.92
CA PRO A 130 17.29 18.55 -23.10
C PRO A 130 17.74 17.82 -24.37
N GLU A 131 16.80 17.71 -25.31
CA GLU A 131 17.00 17.22 -26.68
C GLU A 131 18.17 17.92 -27.40
#